data_AF-A0A9E7RV54-F1
#
_entry.id   AF-A0A9E7RV54-F1
#
_cell.length_a   1.000
_cell.length_b   1.000
_cell.length_c   1.000
_cell.angle_alpha   90.00
_cell.angle_beta   90.00
_cell.angle_gamma   90.00
#
_symmetry.space_group_name_H-M   'P 1'
#
loop_
_entity.id
_entity.type
_entity.pdbx_description
1 polymer ?
#
loop_
_entity_poly.entity_id
_entity_poly.type
_entity_poly.pdbx_seq_one_letter_code
_entity_poly.pdbx_strand_id
1 'polypeptide(L)'
;MGGYGDRPPHHLSGGEKKKIAIAGILAMKPEIMVLDEPTAGLDPQAADDIIDTLLELGRDGITVIISSHDVEIISQFAERIIVLNDGRLIADGGSEEIFSRPEIIRRANLKLPKTADLMNRLRNAGFRVDVKLTVEDAYHELLHTLGEKKYHELLHVLGEERQHELIHLLGEEKYHELLHALKKD
;
A
#
# COMPACT_ATOMS: atom_id res chain seq x y z
N MET A 1 -3.49 -31.56 -2.47
CA MET A 1 -2.70 -30.55 -3.20
C MET A 1 -1.31 -31.13 -3.43
N GLY A 2 -0.92 -31.34 -4.70
CA GLY A 2 0.41 -31.88 -5.02
C GLY A 2 1.47 -30.82 -4.79
N GLY A 3 2.44 -31.10 -3.92
CA GLY A 3 3.51 -30.16 -3.60
C GLY A 3 4.48 -29.91 -4.76
N TYR A 4 5.30 -28.87 -4.64
CA TYR A 4 6.30 -28.49 -5.63
C TYR A 4 7.55 -29.39 -5.66
N GLY A 5 7.67 -30.34 -4.71
CA GLY A 5 8.89 -31.12 -4.48
C GLY A 5 9.39 -31.94 -5.68
N ASP A 6 8.49 -32.41 -6.53
CA ASP A 6 8.82 -33.23 -7.70
C ASP A 6 8.87 -32.44 -9.02
N ARG A 7 8.61 -31.12 -8.98
CA ARG A 7 8.59 -30.28 -10.18
C ARG A 7 9.97 -29.67 -10.44
N PRO A 8 10.50 -29.79 -11.67
CA PRO A 8 11.73 -29.09 -12.03
C PRO A 8 11.55 -27.57 -11.87
N PRO A 9 12.50 -26.83 -11.27
CA PRO A 9 12.37 -25.40 -11.05
C PRO A 9 12.09 -24.58 -12.31
N HIS A 10 12.51 -25.06 -13.48
CA HIS A 10 12.27 -24.38 -14.76
C HIS A 10 10.81 -24.44 -15.24
N HIS A 11 9.99 -25.33 -14.69
CA HIS A 11 8.55 -25.43 -14.99
C HIS A 11 7.68 -24.55 -14.08
N LEU A 12 8.29 -23.81 -13.16
CA LEU A 12 7.58 -22.95 -12.22
C LEU A 12 7.42 -21.53 -12.76
N SER A 13 6.31 -20.89 -12.38
CA SER A 13 6.07 -19.46 -12.63
C SER A 13 7.09 -18.59 -11.88
N GLY A 14 7.19 -17.31 -12.24
CA GLY A 14 8.06 -16.37 -11.53
C GLY A 14 7.74 -16.28 -10.04
N GLY A 15 6.45 -16.20 -9.68
CA GLY A 15 5.98 -16.18 -8.30
C GLY A 15 6.30 -17.48 -7.56
N GLU A 16 6.10 -18.64 -8.20
CA GLU A 16 6.43 -19.94 -7.61
C GLU A 16 7.93 -20.07 -7.32
N LYS A 17 8.79 -19.62 -8.24
CA LYS A 17 10.24 -19.59 -8.01
C LYS A 17 10.62 -18.71 -6.83
N LYS A 18 9.97 -17.55 -6.66
CA LYS A 18 10.20 -16.68 -5.50
C LYS A 18 9.73 -17.31 -4.20
N LYS A 19 8.54 -17.93 -4.17
CA LYS A 19 8.05 -18.66 -2.99
C LYS A 19 9.03 -19.77 -2.57
N ILE A 20 9.59 -20.53 -3.53
CA ILE A 20 10.61 -21.54 -3.23
C ILE A 20 11.92 -20.92 -2.72
N ALA A 21 12.36 -19.79 -3.28
CA ALA A 21 13.55 -19.08 -2.79
C ALA A 21 13.37 -18.63 -1.33
N ILE A 22 12.22 -18.05 -1.00
CA ILE A 22 11.88 -17.65 0.39
C ILE A 22 11.85 -18.89 1.29
N ALA A 23 11.21 -19.99 0.87
CA ALA A 23 11.20 -21.24 1.62
C ALA A 23 12.61 -21.79 1.88
N GLY A 24 13.52 -21.64 0.91
CA GLY A 24 14.94 -21.99 1.07
C GLY A 24 15.65 -21.15 2.13
N ILE A 25 15.36 -19.84 2.20
CA ILE A 25 15.87 -18.96 3.26
C ILE A 25 15.31 -19.38 4.62
N LEU A 26 14.01 -19.64 4.72
CA LEU A 26 13.34 -20.05 5.96
C LEU A 26 13.84 -21.39 6.50
N ALA A 27 14.28 -22.31 5.65
CA ALA A 27 14.88 -23.57 6.07
C ALA A 27 16.12 -23.38 6.98
N MET A 28 16.78 -22.23 6.89
CA MET A 28 17.92 -21.85 7.75
C MET A 28 17.49 -21.31 9.12
N LYS A 29 16.18 -21.09 9.35
CA LYS A 29 15.59 -20.49 10.56
C LYS A 29 16.22 -19.15 10.94
N PRO A 30 16.20 -18.14 10.04
CA PRO A 30 16.80 -16.85 10.32
C PRO A 30 15.98 -16.06 11.35
N GLU A 31 16.66 -15.26 12.18
CA GLU A 31 16.02 -14.22 13.00
C GLU A 31 15.75 -12.94 12.20
N ILE A 32 16.55 -12.70 11.15
CA ILE A 32 16.45 -11.52 10.28
C ILE A 32 16.54 -11.96 8.82
N MET A 33 15.62 -11.48 7.98
CA MET A 33 15.57 -11.72 6.55
C MET A 33 15.66 -10.39 5.79
N VAL A 34 16.61 -10.28 4.87
CA VAL A 34 16.81 -9.08 4.04
C VAL A 34 16.51 -9.44 2.59
N LEU A 35 15.61 -8.70 1.96
CA LEU A 35 15.11 -8.97 0.61
C LEU A 35 15.25 -7.73 -0.26
N ASP A 36 15.87 -7.89 -1.42
CA ASP A 36 15.97 -6.84 -2.43
C ASP A 36 14.91 -7.07 -3.51
N GLU A 37 13.97 -6.13 -3.63
CA GLU A 37 12.86 -6.14 -4.60
C GLU A 37 12.12 -7.50 -4.69
N PRO A 38 11.57 -8.01 -3.58
CA PRO A 38 10.97 -9.35 -3.52
C PRO A 38 9.76 -9.51 -4.46
N THR A 39 9.13 -8.43 -4.90
CA THR A 39 7.97 -8.45 -5.80
C THR A 39 8.30 -8.13 -7.26
N ALA A 40 9.55 -7.78 -7.59
CA ALA A 40 9.93 -7.41 -8.96
C ALA A 40 9.61 -8.49 -10.01
N GLY A 41 8.99 -8.07 -11.11
CA GLY A 41 8.64 -8.96 -12.22
C GLY A 41 7.46 -9.90 -11.97
N LEU A 42 6.76 -9.72 -10.84
CA LEU A 42 5.50 -10.41 -10.57
C LEU A 42 4.31 -9.59 -11.10
N ASP A 43 3.24 -10.27 -11.46
CA ASP A 43 1.93 -9.63 -11.61
C ASP A 43 1.40 -9.18 -10.22
N PRO A 44 0.42 -8.27 -10.17
CA PRO A 44 -0.08 -7.70 -8.91
C PRO A 44 -0.54 -8.77 -7.90
N GLN A 45 -1.29 -9.77 -8.34
CA GLN A 45 -1.81 -10.81 -7.43
C GLN A 45 -0.68 -11.64 -6.83
N ALA A 46 0.32 -12.01 -7.64
CA ALA A 46 1.48 -12.75 -7.16
C ALA A 46 2.39 -11.90 -6.26
N ALA A 47 2.44 -10.58 -6.45
CA ALA A 47 3.14 -9.66 -5.57
C ALA A 47 2.46 -9.60 -4.20
N ASP A 48 1.13 -9.45 -4.16
CA ASP A 48 0.33 -9.42 -2.93
C ASP A 48 0.53 -10.72 -2.12
N ASP A 49 0.43 -11.87 -2.77
CA ASP A 49 0.72 -13.19 -2.16
C ASP A 49 2.09 -13.25 -1.47
N ILE A 50 3.12 -12.67 -2.11
CA ILE A 50 4.48 -12.65 -1.55
C ILE A 50 4.53 -11.71 -0.35
N ILE A 51 3.95 -10.51 -0.45
CA ILE A 51 3.91 -9.56 0.66
C ILE A 51 3.18 -10.15 1.86
N ASP A 52 2.00 -10.76 1.67
CA ASP A 52 1.24 -11.40 2.74
C ASP A 52 2.06 -12.47 3.46
N THR A 53 2.76 -13.31 2.69
CA THR A 53 3.68 -14.31 3.26
C THR A 53 4.77 -13.65 4.10
N LEU A 54 5.38 -12.56 3.62
CA LEU A 54 6.43 -11.85 4.35
C LEU A 54 5.91 -11.19 5.64
N LEU A 55 4.68 -10.68 5.63
CA LEU A 55 4.04 -10.10 6.81
C LEU A 55 3.70 -11.16 7.86
N GLU A 56 3.22 -12.33 7.45
CA GLU A 56 3.01 -13.47 8.35
C GLU A 56 4.31 -13.87 9.05
N LEU A 57 5.41 -13.97 8.30
CA LEU A 57 6.74 -14.25 8.86
C LEU A 57 7.19 -13.17 9.86
N GLY A 58 6.87 -11.91 9.58
CA GLY A 58 7.06 -10.79 10.50
C GLY A 58 6.34 -11.00 11.83
N ARG A 59 5.06 -11.39 11.76
CA ARG A 59 4.22 -11.69 12.94
C ARG A 59 4.72 -12.90 13.73
N ASP A 60 5.33 -13.86 13.05
CA ASP A 60 5.94 -15.05 13.66
C ASP A 60 7.32 -14.77 14.32
N GLY A 61 7.78 -13.52 14.30
CA GLY A 61 8.97 -13.07 15.03
C GLY A 61 10.24 -12.94 14.18
N ILE A 62 10.16 -13.13 12.86
CA ILE A 62 11.29 -12.87 11.96
C ILE A 62 11.32 -11.38 11.63
N THR A 63 12.46 -10.71 11.81
CA THR A 63 12.60 -9.32 11.34
C THR A 63 12.76 -9.33 9.83
N VAL A 64 11.81 -8.74 9.09
CA VAL A 64 11.87 -8.65 7.62
C VAL A 64 12.27 -7.24 7.20
N ILE A 65 13.34 -7.14 6.42
CA ILE A 65 13.83 -5.89 5.83
C ILE A 65 13.66 -5.99 4.31
N ILE A 66 12.93 -5.05 3.74
CA ILE A 66 12.67 -4.99 2.30
C ILE A 66 13.28 -3.72 1.73
N SER A 67 14.07 -3.88 0.67
CA SER A 67 14.48 -2.79 -0.21
C SER A 67 13.50 -2.76 -1.39
N SER A 68 12.82 -1.62 -1.58
CA SER A 68 12.01 -1.40 -2.77
C SER A 68 11.94 0.08 -3.17
N HIS A 69 11.82 0.32 -4.48
CA HIS A 69 11.46 1.62 -5.04
C HIS A 69 9.94 1.80 -5.24
N ASP A 70 9.14 0.75 -5.07
CA ASP A 70 7.68 0.82 -5.17
C ASP A 70 7.07 1.34 -3.86
N VAL A 71 6.92 2.66 -3.78
CA VAL A 71 6.33 3.32 -2.62
C VAL A 71 4.87 2.94 -2.37
N GLU A 72 4.13 2.55 -3.42
CA GLU A 72 2.70 2.27 -3.30
C GLU A 72 2.53 0.95 -2.55
N ILE A 73 3.31 -0.06 -2.93
CA ILE A 73 3.38 -1.35 -2.23
C ILE A 73 3.89 -1.15 -0.79
N ILE A 74 5.00 -0.44 -0.61
CA ILE A 74 5.63 -0.23 0.72
C ILE A 74 4.67 0.48 1.69
N SER A 75 3.88 1.44 1.20
CA SER A 75 2.95 2.21 2.02
C SER A 75 1.83 1.39 2.67
N GLN A 76 1.55 0.19 2.15
CA GLN A 76 0.45 -0.65 2.63
C GLN A 76 0.81 -1.44 3.89
N PHE A 77 2.10 -1.66 4.16
CA PHE A 77 2.49 -2.57 5.24
C PHE A 77 3.72 -2.15 6.04
N ALA A 78 4.53 -1.20 5.55
CA ALA A 78 5.74 -0.82 6.27
C ALA A 78 5.40 -0.08 7.56
N GLU A 79 5.89 -0.60 8.68
CA GLU A 79 5.77 0.06 9.99
C GLU A 79 6.83 1.16 10.16
N ARG A 80 8.03 0.92 9.64
CA ARG A 80 9.18 1.82 9.68
C ARG A 80 9.81 1.92 8.29
N ILE A 81 10.16 3.12 7.88
CA ILE A 81 10.78 3.42 6.59
C ILE A 81 12.11 4.13 6.84
N ILE A 82 13.16 3.63 6.17
CA ILE A 82 14.45 4.28 6.10
C ILE A 82 14.63 4.79 4.67
N VAL A 83 14.87 6.09 4.51
CA VAL A 83 15.05 6.71 3.20
C VAL A 83 16.53 7.01 2.98
N LEU A 84 17.06 6.48 1.89
CA LEU A 84 18.44 6.68 1.45
C LEU A 84 18.48 7.58 0.23
N ASN A 85 19.44 8.51 0.18
CA ASN A 85 19.78 9.26 -1.02
C ASN A 85 21.29 9.47 -1.09
N ASP A 86 21.91 9.19 -2.25
CA ASP A 86 23.36 9.29 -2.48
C ASP A 86 24.20 8.57 -1.40
N GLY A 87 23.78 7.37 -1.02
CA GLY A 87 24.45 6.55 0.01
C GLY A 87 24.33 7.09 1.43
N ARG A 88 23.46 8.09 1.68
CA ARG A 88 23.24 8.67 3.00
C ARG A 88 21.81 8.44 3.46
N LEU A 89 21.64 8.16 4.75
CA LEU A 89 20.33 8.17 5.40
C LEU A 89 19.84 9.62 5.49
N ILE A 90 18.70 9.89 4.86
CA ILE A 90 18.06 11.21 4.88
C ILE A 90 16.79 11.23 5.73
N ALA A 91 16.22 10.07 6.05
CA ALA A 91 15.11 9.93 6.99
C ALA A 91 15.00 8.51 7.56
N ASP A 92 14.41 8.41 8.74
CA ASP A 92 14.12 7.18 9.46
C ASP A 92 12.92 7.46 10.38
N GLY A 93 11.81 6.74 10.20
CA GLY A 93 10.59 6.99 10.97
C GLY A 93 9.44 6.08 10.56
N GLY A 94 8.26 6.33 11.14
CA GLY A 94 7.04 5.61 10.78
C GLY A 94 6.59 5.93 9.35
N SER A 95 5.86 5.01 8.71
CA SER A 95 5.41 5.20 7.32
C SER A 95 4.58 6.47 7.13
N GLU A 96 3.58 6.72 7.98
CA GLU A 96 2.77 7.93 7.93
C GLU A 96 3.61 9.20 8.12
N GLU A 97 4.55 9.20 9.07
CA GLU A 97 5.45 10.33 9.32
C GLU A 97 6.29 10.63 8.07
N ILE A 98 6.91 9.61 7.48
CA ILE A 98 7.77 9.74 6.30
C ILE A 98 6.97 10.22 5.08
N PHE A 99 5.81 9.64 4.82
CA PHE A 99 4.96 10.05 3.68
C PHE A 99 4.22 11.38 3.91
N SER A 100 4.13 11.85 5.16
CA SER A 100 3.65 13.20 5.48
C SER A 100 4.62 14.31 5.07
N ARG A 101 5.83 13.94 4.65
CA ARG A 101 6.94 14.82 4.27
C ARG A 101 7.35 14.61 2.81
N PRO A 102 6.58 15.11 1.83
CA PRO A 102 6.83 14.91 0.40
C PRO A 102 8.23 15.28 -0.07
N GLU A 103 8.88 16.24 0.60
CA GLU A 103 10.23 16.68 0.29
C GLU A 103 11.28 15.59 0.51
N ILE A 104 11.12 14.72 1.51
CA ILE A 104 12.04 13.59 1.75
C ILE A 104 11.94 12.60 0.59
N ILE A 105 10.72 12.20 0.25
CA ILE A 105 10.46 11.20 -0.78
C ILE A 105 10.94 11.68 -2.15
N ARG A 106 10.63 12.94 -2.50
CA ARG A 106 11.08 13.55 -3.76
C ARG A 106 12.60 13.71 -3.83
N ARG A 107 13.27 14.01 -2.71
CA ARG A 107 14.75 14.09 -2.65
C ARG A 107 15.41 12.75 -2.93
N ALA A 108 14.74 11.63 -2.65
CA ALA A 108 15.20 10.29 -3.01
C ALA A 108 14.82 9.89 -4.45
N ASN A 109 14.35 10.83 -5.29
CA ASN A 109 13.83 10.58 -6.63
C ASN A 109 12.66 9.57 -6.69
N LEU A 110 11.89 9.47 -5.60
CA LEU A 110 10.69 8.64 -5.54
C LEU A 110 9.42 9.48 -5.69
N LYS A 111 8.35 8.84 -6.14
CA LYS A 111 7.00 9.41 -6.11
C LYS A 111 6.38 9.14 -4.73
N LEU A 112 5.35 9.89 -4.35
CA LEU A 112 4.54 9.55 -3.19
C LEU A 112 3.49 8.49 -3.58
N PRO A 113 3.04 7.66 -2.62
CA PRO A 113 1.81 6.89 -2.79
C PRO A 113 0.66 7.81 -3.19
N LYS A 114 -0.23 7.34 -4.06
CA LYS A 114 -1.30 8.17 -4.64
C LYS A 114 -2.17 8.82 -3.55
N THR A 115 -2.55 8.04 -2.55
CA THR A 115 -3.35 8.50 -1.42
C THR A 115 -2.61 9.59 -0.64
N ALA A 116 -1.35 9.35 -0.27
CA ALA A 116 -0.56 10.32 0.46
C ALA A 116 -0.37 11.62 -0.34
N ASP A 117 -0.13 11.54 -1.64
CA ASP A 117 -0.02 12.72 -2.51
C ASP A 117 -1.32 13.53 -2.55
N LEU A 118 -2.48 12.87 -2.66
CA LEU A 118 -3.79 13.52 -2.61
C LEU A 118 -4.00 14.26 -1.28
N MET A 119 -3.78 13.59 -0.16
CA MET A 119 -3.95 14.19 1.18
C MET A 119 -3.01 15.38 1.38
N ASN A 120 -1.76 15.28 0.91
CA ASN A 120 -0.81 16.39 0.92
C ASN A 120 -1.28 17.58 0.08
N ARG A 121 -1.85 17.35 -1.10
CA ARG A 121 -2.38 18.42 -1.96
C ARG A 121 -3.57 19.13 -1.30
N LEU A 122 -4.47 18.39 -0.67
CA LEU A 122 -5.60 18.96 0.08
C LEU A 122 -5.12 19.79 1.26
N ARG A 123 -4.14 19.28 2.02
CA ARG A 123 -3.52 20.03 3.12
C ARG A 123 -2.90 21.35 2.64
N ASN A 124 -2.20 21.34 1.50
CA ASN A 124 -1.62 22.54 0.90
C ASN A 124 -2.69 23.52 0.37
N ALA A 125 -3.88 23.03 0.00
CA ALA A 125 -5.02 23.85 -0.37
C ALA A 125 -5.79 24.44 0.84
N GLY A 126 -5.32 24.17 2.06
CA GLY A 126 -5.88 24.72 3.31
C GLY A 126 -6.91 23.81 4.00
N PHE A 127 -7.11 22.59 3.52
CA PHE A 127 -7.94 21.60 4.22
C PHE A 127 -7.19 21.02 5.42
N ARG A 128 -7.90 20.82 6.53
CA ARG A 128 -7.34 20.21 7.75
C ARG A 128 -7.47 18.69 7.69
N VAL A 129 -6.66 18.06 6.84
CA VAL A 129 -6.64 16.60 6.69
C VAL A 129 -5.28 16.03 7.07
N ASP A 130 -5.31 14.86 7.69
CA ASP A 130 -4.12 14.06 7.98
C ASP A 130 -3.71 13.23 6.76
N VAL A 131 -2.43 12.83 6.71
CA VAL A 131 -1.92 11.98 5.63
C VAL A 131 -2.35 10.55 5.90
N LYS A 132 -3.05 9.97 4.93
CA LYS A 132 -3.53 8.59 4.95
C LYS A 132 -2.88 7.81 3.81
N LEU A 133 -2.53 6.56 4.09
CA LEU A 133 -1.84 5.68 3.14
C LEU A 133 -2.81 4.77 2.39
N THR A 134 -3.92 4.39 3.03
CA THR A 134 -4.97 3.59 2.41
C THR A 134 -6.12 4.44 1.88
N VAL A 135 -6.80 3.95 0.84
CA VAL A 135 -7.99 4.61 0.28
C VAL A 135 -9.11 4.70 1.31
N GLU A 136 -9.28 3.67 2.13
CA GLU A 136 -10.30 3.60 3.18
C GLU A 136 -10.06 4.66 4.25
N ASP A 137 -8.84 4.78 4.76
CA ASP A 137 -8.51 5.79 5.76
C ASP A 137 -8.65 7.21 5.21
N ALA A 138 -8.24 7.42 3.96
CA ALA A 138 -8.42 8.71 3.28
C ALA A 138 -9.89 9.05 3.10
N TYR A 139 -10.72 8.06 2.77
CA TYR A 139 -12.17 8.24 2.67
C TYR A 139 -12.77 8.69 4.02
N HIS A 140 -12.43 8.01 5.10
CA HIS A 140 -12.90 8.36 6.44
C HIS A 140 -12.43 9.76 6.88
N GLU A 141 -11.17 10.10 6.61
CA GLU A 141 -10.60 11.42 6.90
C GLU A 141 -11.33 12.55 6.16
N LEU A 142 -11.65 12.33 4.89
CA LEU A 142 -12.34 13.31 4.06
C LEU A 142 -13.79 13.52 4.50
N LEU A 143 -14.51 12.44 4.82
CA LEU A 143 -15.86 12.53 5.36
C LEU A 143 -15.88 13.32 6.67
N HIS A 144 -14.97 12.99 7.60
CA HIS A 144 -14.88 13.64 8.89
C HIS A 144 -14.56 15.14 8.76
N THR A 145 -13.67 15.51 7.84
CA THR A 145 -13.17 16.89 7.70
C THR A 145 -14.09 17.79 6.87
N LEU A 146 -14.60 17.28 5.75
CA LEU A 146 -15.44 18.07 4.84
C LEU A 146 -16.91 18.10 5.30
N GLY A 147 -17.32 17.10 6.09
CA GLY A 147 -18.71 16.80 6.35
C GLY A 147 -19.36 16.15 5.13
N GLU A 148 -20.39 15.33 5.38
CA GLU A 148 -21.03 14.49 4.35
C GLU A 148 -21.48 15.29 3.13
N LYS A 149 -22.06 16.48 3.35
CA LYS A 149 -22.63 17.31 2.28
C LYS A 149 -21.58 17.85 1.29
N LYS A 150 -20.47 18.41 1.79
CA LYS A 150 -19.40 18.92 0.92
C LYS A 150 -18.60 17.80 0.25
N TYR A 151 -18.50 16.65 0.91
CA TYR A 151 -17.90 15.47 0.30
C TYR A 151 -18.73 14.98 -0.90
N HIS A 152 -20.06 14.96 -0.79
CA HIS A 152 -20.93 14.65 -1.93
C HIS A 152 -20.83 15.67 -3.06
N GLU A 153 -20.75 16.95 -2.73
CA GLU A 153 -20.53 18.01 -3.74
C GLU A 153 -19.19 17.78 -4.46
N LEU A 154 -18.13 17.41 -3.74
CA LEU A 154 -16.82 17.08 -4.34
C LEU A 154 -16.91 15.87 -5.27
N LEU A 155 -17.58 14.78 -4.86
CA LEU A 155 -17.77 13.60 -5.71
C LEU A 155 -18.60 13.89 -6.96
N HIS A 156 -19.64 14.72 -6.83
CA HIS A 156 -20.43 15.18 -7.99
C HIS A 156 -19.59 16.01 -8.97
N VAL A 157 -18.73 16.88 -8.46
CA VAL A 157 -17.82 17.70 -9.28
C VAL A 157 -16.71 16.87 -9.94
N LEU A 158 -16.25 15.79 -9.29
CA LEU A 158 -15.24 14.87 -9.83
C LEU A 158 -15.78 13.91 -10.91
N GLY A 159 -17.09 13.93 -11.17
CA GLY A 159 -17.71 13.43 -12.40
C GLY A 159 -18.34 12.04 -12.31
N GLU A 160 -19.47 11.89 -13.01
CA GLU A 160 -20.29 10.67 -13.19
C GLU A 160 -19.47 9.45 -13.64
N GLU A 161 -18.30 9.64 -14.26
CA GLU A 161 -17.39 8.56 -14.69
C GLU A 161 -16.84 7.73 -13.52
N ARG A 162 -16.60 8.31 -12.34
CA ARG A 162 -16.06 7.57 -11.18
C ARG A 162 -17.14 6.93 -10.29
N GLN A 163 -18.40 7.33 -10.47
CA GLN A 163 -19.52 6.69 -9.77
C GLN A 163 -19.71 5.24 -10.24
N HIS A 164 -19.50 4.98 -11.54
CA HIS A 164 -19.53 3.63 -12.10
C HIS A 164 -18.44 2.72 -11.50
N GLU A 165 -17.22 3.22 -11.30
CA GLU A 165 -16.14 2.46 -10.66
C GLU A 165 -16.45 2.15 -9.19
N LEU A 166 -17.01 3.12 -8.45
CA LEU A 166 -17.44 2.92 -7.06
C LEU A 166 -18.56 1.89 -6.94
N ILE A 167 -19.53 1.90 -7.85
CA ILE A 167 -20.59 0.88 -7.91
C ILE A 167 -20.00 -0.51 -8.20
N HIS A 168 -19.01 -0.58 -9.09
CA HIS A 168 -18.35 -1.86 -9.42
C HIS A 168 -17.47 -2.39 -8.28
N LEU A 169 -16.85 -1.50 -7.48
CA LEU A 169 -15.98 -1.86 -6.37
C LEU A 169 -16.77 -2.27 -5.11
N LEU A 170 -17.83 -1.53 -4.79
CA LEU A 170 -18.63 -1.73 -3.57
C LEU A 170 -19.80 -2.69 -3.80
N GLY A 171 -20.25 -2.85 -5.04
CA GLY A 171 -21.52 -3.48 -5.38
C GLY A 171 -22.70 -2.50 -5.23
N GLU A 172 -23.74 -2.64 -6.06
CA GLU A 172 -24.89 -1.73 -6.09
C GLU A 172 -25.57 -1.57 -4.72
N GLU A 173 -25.63 -2.64 -3.93
CA GLU A 173 -26.31 -2.66 -2.64
C GLU A 173 -25.54 -1.83 -1.59
N LYS A 174 -24.23 -2.05 -1.42
CA LYS A 174 -23.42 -1.25 -0.51
C LYS A 174 -23.26 0.19 -0.99
N TYR A 175 -23.23 0.43 -2.30
CA TYR A 175 -23.25 1.79 -2.84
C TYR A 175 -24.57 2.51 -2.50
N HIS A 176 -25.71 1.83 -2.61
CA HIS A 176 -26.99 2.39 -2.19
C HIS A 176 -27.09 2.56 -0.67
N GLU A 177 -26.58 1.63 0.13
CA GLU A 177 -26.49 1.79 1.59
C GLU A 177 -25.63 2.99 1.97
N LEU A 178 -24.49 3.18 1.30
CA LEU A 178 -23.63 4.34 1.45
C LEU A 178 -24.41 5.64 1.15
N LEU A 179 -25.07 5.71 -0.01
CA LEU A 179 -25.89 6.86 -0.39
C LEU A 179 -27.09 7.08 0.55
N HIS A 180 -27.67 6.02 1.11
CA HIS A 180 -28.83 6.10 1.97
C HIS A 180 -28.46 6.49 3.41
N ALA A 181 -27.30 6.05 3.90
CA ALA A 181 -26.71 6.52 5.15
C ALA A 181 -26.40 8.02 5.08
N LEU A 182 -25.86 8.46 3.94
CA LEU A 182 -25.43 9.83 3.69
C LEU A 182 -26.56 10.82 3.30
N LYS A 183 -27.78 10.32 3.10
CA LYS A 183 -29.00 11.12 2.87
C LYS A 183 -29.83 11.33 4.13
N LYS A 184 -29.43 10.75 5.26
CA LYS A 184 -30.11 10.90 6.55
C LYS A 184 -29.51 12.07 7.33
N ASP A 185 -29.72 13.27 6.80
CA ASP A 185 -29.89 14.56 7.51
C ASP A 185 -30.45 15.61 6.55
#